data_AF-B8B9A5-F1
#
_entry.id   AF-B8B9A5-F1
#
_cell.length_a   1.000
_cell.length_b   1.000
_cell.length_c   1.000
_cell.angle_alpha   90.00
_cell.angle_beta   90.00
_cell.angle_gamma   90.00
#
_symmetry.space_group_name_H-M   'P 1'
#
loop_
_entity.id
_entity.type
_entity.pdbx_description
1 polymer ?
#
loop_
_entity_poly.entity_id
_entity_poly.type
_entity_poly.pdbx_seq_one_letter_code
_entity_poly.pdbx_strand_id
1 'polypeptide(L)'
;MDFSVCPSYFRSDRTLGAELATCPDSEPLGRVIFGLYGRLLPLTTANFKAACTSAAYRGTLVHKLLQGQFFVAGRQGPRRDRGEVQPPTGLVRNAETIDPKAFELKHARPGTLSLCLGQNDDDDDIKLNPNYHNVEFLVTTGPGALPRA
;
A
#
# COMPACT_ATOMS: atom_id res chain seq x y z
N MET A 1 10.90 5.27 1.46
CA MET A 1 9.59 5.67 2.01
C MET A 1 9.82 6.02 3.47
N ASP A 2 9.35 7.20 3.88
CA ASP A 2 9.54 7.72 5.23
C ASP A 2 8.32 7.39 6.08
N PHE A 3 8.56 6.89 7.29
CA PHE A 3 7.52 6.56 8.25
C PHE A 3 7.61 7.51 9.45
N SER A 4 6.45 7.93 9.94
CA SER A 4 6.31 8.74 11.14
C SER A 4 5.11 8.29 11.96
N VAL A 5 5.11 8.64 13.25
CA VAL A 5 3.94 8.56 14.11
C VAL A 5 3.29 9.95 14.14
N CYS A 6 1.96 9.97 14.22
CA CYS A 6 1.17 11.19 14.37
C CYS A 6 0.27 11.02 15.59
N PRO A 7 0.71 11.39 16.81
CA PRO A 7 -0.08 11.21 18.02
C PRO A 7 -1.44 11.91 17.97
N SER A 8 -1.55 13.06 17.29
CA SER A 8 -2.81 13.79 17.13
C SER A 8 -3.77 13.19 16.10
N TYR A 9 -3.42 12.09 15.42
CA TYR A 9 -4.21 11.57 14.28
C TYR A 9 -5.68 11.31 14.62
N PHE A 10 -5.94 10.67 15.77
CA PHE A 10 -7.29 10.29 16.21
C PHE A 10 -8.01 11.40 16.99
N ARG A 11 -7.43 12.60 17.12
CA ARG A 11 -8.11 13.68 17.81
C ARG A 11 -9.30 14.18 16.99
N SER A 12 -10.42 14.36 17.68
CA SER A 12 -11.68 14.84 17.11
C SER A 12 -11.68 16.34 16.81
N ASP A 13 -10.64 17.08 17.22
CA ASP A 13 -10.47 18.52 17.03
C ASP A 13 -9.83 18.90 15.68
N ARG A 14 -9.53 17.92 14.82
CA ARG A 14 -8.96 18.19 13.49
C ARG A 14 -9.92 18.99 12.64
N THR A 15 -9.40 20.03 11.99
CA THR A 15 -10.14 20.82 11.01
C THR A 15 -10.60 19.93 9.86
N LEU A 16 -11.88 20.06 9.49
CA LEU A 16 -12.47 19.31 8.39
C LEU A 16 -11.70 19.62 7.10
N GLY A 17 -11.03 18.61 6.52
CA GLY A 17 -10.23 18.76 5.30
C GLY A 17 -8.72 18.95 5.51
N ALA A 18 -8.20 18.89 6.75
CA ALA A 18 -6.75 18.88 6.97
C ALA A 18 -6.10 17.64 6.32
N GLU A 19 -5.18 17.86 5.37
CA GLU A 19 -4.43 16.78 4.74
C GLU A 19 -3.59 16.03 5.77
N LEU A 20 -3.67 14.70 5.78
CA LEU A 20 -2.90 13.86 6.70
C LEU A 20 -1.38 14.01 6.54
N ALA A 21 -0.95 14.39 5.35
CA ALA A 21 0.44 14.71 5.08
C ALA A 21 0.98 15.89 5.92
N THR A 22 0.10 16.67 6.58
CA THR A 22 0.43 17.86 7.36
C THR A 22 0.23 17.67 8.87
N CYS A 23 0.41 16.43 9.37
CA CYS A 23 0.33 16.13 10.80
C CYS A 23 1.16 17.13 11.65
N PRO A 24 0.55 17.86 12.61
CA PRO A 24 1.20 18.94 13.34
C PRO A 24 2.28 18.44 14.32
N ASP A 25 2.14 17.23 14.84
CA ASP A 25 3.03 16.59 15.81
C ASP A 25 3.69 15.32 15.24
N SER A 26 4.06 15.36 13.96
CA SER A 26 4.69 14.23 13.27
C SER A 26 6.07 13.88 13.85
N GLU A 27 6.22 12.68 14.41
CA GLU A 27 7.47 12.14 14.94
C GLU A 27 8.09 11.16 13.94
N PRO A 28 9.27 11.44 13.34
CA PRO A 28 9.87 10.55 12.35
C PRO A 28 10.38 9.25 12.99
N LEU A 29 9.95 8.11 12.44
CA LEU A 29 10.45 6.77 12.82
C LEU A 29 11.67 6.35 12.01
N GLY A 30 11.74 6.80 10.76
CA GLY A 30 12.87 6.52 9.87
C GLY A 30 12.46 6.27 8.43
N ARG A 31 13.45 5.88 7.62
CA ARG A 31 13.32 5.63 6.18
C ARG A 31 13.48 4.14 5.87
N VAL A 32 12.51 3.58 5.17
CA VAL A 32 12.59 2.24 4.59
C VAL A 32 12.93 2.34 3.11
N ILE A 33 13.93 1.57 2.66
CA ILE A 33 14.33 1.48 1.26
C ILE A 33 13.83 0.15 0.70
N PHE A 34 12.97 0.20 -0.32
CA PHE A 34 12.43 -1.00 -0.97
C PHE A 34 13.21 -1.32 -2.24
N GLY A 35 13.72 -2.55 -2.31
CA GLY A 35 14.13 -3.16 -3.58
C GLY A 35 12.91 -3.76 -4.28
N LEU A 36 12.78 -3.54 -5.59
CA LEU A 36 11.65 -4.01 -6.38
C LEU A 36 12.08 -5.13 -7.35
N TYR A 37 11.27 -6.18 -7.48
CA TYR A 37 11.53 -7.32 -8.36
C TYR A 37 11.17 -7.03 -9.83
N GLY A 38 11.66 -5.93 -10.40
CA GLY A 38 11.24 -5.47 -11.72
C GLY A 38 11.62 -6.37 -12.90
N ARG A 39 12.52 -7.34 -12.68
CA ARG A 39 12.81 -8.40 -13.66
C ARG A 39 11.72 -9.47 -13.72
N LEU A 40 11.06 -9.75 -12.59
CA LEU A 40 10.01 -10.76 -12.50
C LEU A 40 8.62 -10.14 -12.75
N LEU A 41 8.37 -8.98 -12.15
CA LEU A 41 7.08 -8.28 -12.15
C LEU A 41 7.24 -6.82 -12.63
N PRO A 42 7.62 -6.60 -13.90
CA PRO A 42 7.85 -5.26 -14.44
C PRO A 42 6.63 -4.33 -14.32
N LEU A 43 5.40 -4.81 -14.53
CA LEU A 43 4.21 -3.95 -14.46
C LEU A 43 3.87 -3.57 -13.01
N THR A 44 3.87 -4.56 -12.11
CA THR A 44 3.61 -4.35 -10.68
C THR A 44 4.60 -3.36 -10.09
N THR A 45 5.89 -3.53 -10.40
CA THR A 45 6.95 -2.66 -9.88
C THR A 45 6.95 -1.27 -10.51
N ALA A 46 6.62 -1.15 -11.80
CA ALA A 46 6.44 0.15 -12.45
C ALA A 46 5.28 0.95 -11.83
N ASN A 47 4.14 0.30 -11.58
CA ASN A 47 2.99 0.94 -10.93
C ASN A 47 3.31 1.38 -9.50
N PHE A 48 3.92 0.51 -8.69
CA PHE A 48 4.32 0.86 -7.32
C PHE A 48 5.31 2.03 -7.31
N LYS A 49 6.29 2.02 -8.22
CA LYS A 49 7.23 3.13 -8.40
C LYS A 49 6.49 4.42 -8.80
N ALA A 50 5.56 4.37 -9.73
CA ALA A 50 4.78 5.53 -10.17
C ALA A 50 3.93 6.12 -9.02
N ALA A 51 3.31 5.27 -8.20
CA ALA A 51 2.62 5.69 -6.98
C ALA A 51 3.55 6.36 -5.95
N CYS A 52 4.80 5.89 -5.83
CA CYS A 52 5.79 6.54 -4.98
C CYS A 52 6.25 7.89 -5.54
N THR A 53 6.55 7.99 -6.84
CA THR A 53 7.08 9.22 -7.46
C THR A 53 6.04 10.34 -7.59
N SER A 54 4.77 9.98 -7.69
CA SER A 54 3.64 10.93 -7.67
C SER A 54 3.23 11.34 -6.25
N ALA A 55 3.95 10.87 -5.22
CA ALA A 55 3.63 11.06 -3.81
C ALA A 55 2.22 10.57 -3.41
N ALA A 56 1.64 9.60 -4.14
CA ALA A 56 0.31 9.07 -3.84
C ALA A 56 0.23 8.41 -2.45
N TYR A 57 1.34 7.82 -1.99
CA TYR A 57 1.47 7.24 -0.65
C TYR A 57 1.77 8.28 0.45
N ARG A 58 1.96 9.56 0.13
CA ARG A 58 2.24 10.57 1.15
C ARG A 58 1.02 10.76 2.05
N GLY A 59 1.20 10.61 3.35
CA GLY A 59 0.12 10.70 4.33
C GLY A 59 -0.82 9.50 4.33
N THR A 60 -0.49 8.40 3.64
CA THR A 60 -1.22 7.14 3.80
C THR A 60 -0.92 6.51 5.15
N LEU A 61 -1.87 5.74 5.66
CA LEU A 61 -1.75 5.08 6.95
C LEU A 61 -1.33 3.62 6.81
N VAL A 62 -0.54 3.18 7.79
CA VAL A 62 -0.49 1.77 8.14
C VAL A 62 -1.80 1.42 8.85
N HIS A 63 -2.79 0.98 8.09
CA HIS A 63 -4.16 0.78 8.58
C HIS A 63 -4.37 -0.63 9.17
N LYS A 64 -3.45 -1.56 8.92
CA LYS A 64 -3.43 -2.90 9.54
C LYS A 64 -2.01 -3.23 9.97
N LEU A 65 -1.84 -3.63 11.22
CA LEU A 65 -0.56 -4.05 11.79
C LEU A 65 -0.80 -5.33 12.59
N LEU A 66 -0.10 -6.40 12.21
CA LEU A 66 -0.07 -7.64 12.97
C LEU A 66 1.37 -7.88 13.42
N GLN A 67 1.61 -7.67 14.71
CA GLN A 67 2.94 -7.71 15.30
C GLN A 67 3.63 -9.05 15.04
N GLY A 68 4.88 -8.99 14.57
CA GLY A 68 5.67 -10.18 14.23
C GLY A 68 5.25 -10.90 12.95
N GLN A 69 4.30 -10.36 12.18
CA GLN A 69 3.86 -10.97 10.92
C GLN A 69 3.97 -9.99 9.74
N PHE A 70 3.20 -8.91 9.74
CA PHE A 70 3.20 -7.93 8.66
C PHE A 70 2.49 -6.62 9.06
N PHE A 71 2.64 -5.61 8.23
CA PHE A 71 1.77 -4.44 8.21
C PHE A 71 1.23 -4.19 6.80
N VAL A 72 0.11 -3.46 6.69
CA VAL A 72 -0.53 -3.09 5.43
C VAL A 72 -0.74 -1.58 5.39
N ALA A 73 -0.46 -0.99 4.23
CA ALA A 73 -0.62 0.43 3.97
C ALA A 73 -1.08 0.68 2.53
N GLY A 74 -1.43 1.93 2.22
CA GLY A 74 -1.81 2.29 0.86
C GLY A 74 -3.24 1.91 0.47
N ARG A 75 -4.15 1.78 1.45
CA ARG A 75 -5.56 1.44 1.22
C ARG A 75 -6.15 2.35 0.15
N GLN A 76 -6.66 1.77 -0.93
CA GLN A 76 -7.27 2.55 -1.99
C GLN A 76 -8.61 3.15 -1.55
N GLY A 77 -8.86 4.41 -1.90
CA GLY A 77 -10.17 5.03 -1.66
C GLY A 77 -10.19 6.53 -1.90
N PRO A 78 -11.39 7.14 -1.92
CA PRO A 78 -11.54 8.56 -2.26
C PRO A 78 -11.13 9.51 -1.12
N ARG A 79 -11.04 9.03 0.13
CA ARG A 79 -10.93 9.88 1.33
C ARG A 79 -9.48 10.07 1.78
N ARG A 80 -8.77 11.01 1.14
CA ARG A 80 -7.39 11.36 1.50
C ARG A 80 -7.26 11.89 2.93
N ASP A 81 -8.30 12.52 3.46
CA ASP A 81 -8.41 12.96 4.86
C ASP A 81 -8.36 11.79 5.87
N ARG A 82 -8.63 10.56 5.41
CA ARG A 82 -8.59 9.31 6.20
C ARG A 82 -7.43 8.38 5.82
N GLY A 83 -6.51 8.86 5.01
CA GLY A 83 -5.25 8.17 4.71
C GLY A 83 -5.38 7.18 3.57
N GLU A 84 -6.50 7.24 2.86
CA GLU A 84 -6.74 6.49 1.64
C GLU A 84 -5.92 7.07 0.48
N VAL A 85 -5.51 6.18 -0.40
CA VAL A 85 -4.72 6.49 -1.59
C VAL A 85 -5.66 6.52 -2.78
N GLN A 86 -5.70 7.66 -3.48
CA GLN A 86 -6.23 7.66 -4.84
C GLN A 86 -5.07 7.33 -5.78
N PRO A 87 -5.22 6.31 -6.65
CA PRO A 87 -4.19 5.95 -7.60
C PRO A 87 -3.85 7.12 -8.54
N PRO A 88 -2.56 7.30 -8.90
CA PRO A 88 -2.18 8.28 -9.91
C PRO A 88 -2.87 8.02 -11.25
N THR A 89 -3.07 9.08 -12.02
CA THR A 89 -3.49 8.95 -13.40
C THR A 89 -2.41 8.24 -14.23
N GLY A 90 -2.83 7.42 -15.18
CA GLY A 90 -1.91 6.74 -16.10
C GLY A 90 -1.22 5.50 -15.52
N LEU A 91 -1.65 4.98 -14.36
CA LEU A 91 -1.26 3.63 -13.96
C LEU A 91 -1.76 2.61 -15.01
N VAL A 92 -0.96 1.58 -15.26
CA VAL A 92 -1.32 0.52 -16.19
C VAL A 92 -2.13 -0.54 -15.46
N ARG A 93 -3.14 -1.13 -16.10
CA ARG A 93 -3.83 -2.30 -15.53
C ARG A 93 -2.83 -3.43 -15.30
N ASN A 94 -2.68 -3.86 -14.05
CA ASN A 94 -1.69 -4.86 -13.69
C ASN A 94 -2.20 -6.27 -13.96
N ALA A 95 -1.99 -6.79 -15.18
CA ALA A 95 -2.36 -8.17 -15.52
C ALA A 95 -1.49 -9.24 -14.84
N GLU A 96 -0.36 -8.86 -14.21
CA GLU A 96 0.50 -9.81 -13.50
C GLU A 96 -0.17 -10.38 -12.24
N THR A 97 -1.19 -9.72 -11.69
CA THR A 97 -1.88 -10.17 -10.47
C THR A 97 -2.61 -11.51 -10.62
N ILE A 98 -2.91 -11.91 -11.85
CA ILE A 98 -3.54 -13.20 -12.19
C ILE A 98 -2.57 -14.18 -12.84
N ASP A 99 -1.32 -13.76 -13.08
CA ASP A 99 -0.30 -14.60 -13.70
C ASP A 99 0.35 -15.49 -12.62
N PRO A 100 0.43 -16.82 -12.81
CA PRO A 100 1.08 -17.72 -11.86
C PRO A 100 2.50 -17.29 -11.46
N LYS A 101 3.24 -16.61 -12.34
CA LYS A 101 4.61 -16.13 -12.05
C LYS A 101 4.65 -15.14 -10.88
N ALA A 102 3.57 -14.40 -10.63
CA ALA A 102 3.48 -13.43 -9.54
C ALA A 102 3.47 -14.10 -8.16
N PHE A 103 3.23 -15.41 -8.11
CA PHE A 103 3.16 -16.20 -6.89
C PHE A 103 4.40 -17.10 -6.69
N GLU A 104 5.41 -17.02 -7.56
CA GLU A 104 6.66 -17.78 -7.42
C GLU A 104 7.45 -17.38 -6.16
N LEU A 105 7.42 -16.09 -5.81
CA LEU A 105 8.10 -15.56 -4.64
C LEU A 105 7.22 -15.73 -3.39
N LYS A 106 7.65 -16.60 -2.48
CA LYS A 106 6.97 -16.84 -1.20
C LYS A 106 7.34 -15.80 -0.15
N HIS A 107 6.40 -15.48 0.73
CA HIS A 107 6.60 -14.65 1.94
C HIS A 107 7.36 -15.39 3.04
N ALA A 108 8.53 -15.94 2.72
CA ALA A 108 9.29 -16.82 3.62
C ALA A 108 10.11 -16.06 4.68
N ARG A 109 10.27 -14.74 4.54
CA ARG A 109 11.13 -13.92 5.40
C ARG A 109 10.55 -12.54 5.68
N PRO A 110 10.92 -11.91 6.80
CA PRO A 110 10.64 -10.50 7.05
C PRO A 110 11.28 -9.60 5.98
N GLY A 111 10.74 -8.40 5.81
CA GLY A 111 11.19 -7.39 4.85
C GLY A 111 10.71 -7.61 3.42
N THR A 112 9.76 -8.52 3.20
CA THR A 112 9.20 -8.76 1.86
C THR A 112 8.06 -7.78 1.61
N LEU A 113 8.20 -6.96 0.56
CA LEU A 113 7.12 -6.12 0.03
C LEU A 113 6.24 -6.95 -0.91
N SER A 114 4.92 -6.86 -0.73
CA SER A 114 3.94 -7.56 -1.57
C SER A 114 2.73 -6.67 -1.83
N LEU A 115 2.11 -6.83 -3.00
CA LEU A 115 0.79 -6.27 -3.26
C LEU A 115 -0.25 -7.04 -2.45
N CYS A 116 -1.24 -6.34 -1.88
CA CYS A 116 -2.36 -6.96 -1.20
C CYS A 116 -3.47 -7.24 -2.19
N LEU A 117 -3.73 -8.50 -2.52
CA LEU A 117 -4.92 -8.87 -3.30
C LEU A 117 -6.06 -9.12 -2.32
N GLY A 118 -7.18 -8.42 -2.45
CA GLY A 118 -8.35 -8.59 -1.60
C GLY A 118 -9.35 -9.59 -2.18
N GLN A 119 -10.15 -10.25 -1.33
CA GLN A 119 -11.33 -11.02 -1.78
C GLN A 119 -12.34 -10.17 -2.56
N ASN A 120 -12.39 -8.85 -2.33
CA ASN A 120 -13.21 -7.93 -3.11
C ASN A 120 -12.58 -7.56 -4.46
N ASP A 121 -11.30 -7.89 -4.68
CA ASP A 121 -10.73 -7.90 -6.03
C ASP A 121 -11.29 -9.07 -6.84
N ASP A 122 -12.14 -9.94 -6.27
CA ASP A 122 -12.84 -10.98 -7.01
C ASP A 122 -14.19 -10.58 -7.58
N ASP A 123 -14.75 -9.44 -7.17
CA ASP A 123 -16.00 -8.89 -7.71
C ASP A 123 -15.78 -8.38 -9.13
N ASP A 124 -16.58 -8.85 -10.08
CA ASP A 124 -16.43 -8.52 -11.51
C ASP A 124 -16.54 -7.00 -11.75
N ASP A 125 -17.34 -6.29 -10.96
CA ASP A 125 -17.50 -4.83 -11.05
C ASP A 125 -16.23 -4.06 -10.63
N ILE A 126 -15.37 -4.66 -9.81
CA ILE A 126 -14.09 -4.10 -9.36
C ILE A 126 -12.95 -4.59 -10.28
N LYS A 127 -12.96 -5.87 -10.67
CA LYS A 127 -11.99 -6.49 -11.60
C LYS A 127 -12.00 -5.88 -13.00
N LEU A 128 -13.20 -5.62 -13.51
CA LEU A 128 -13.41 -5.12 -14.87
C LEU A 128 -13.40 -3.60 -14.92
N ASN A 129 -13.41 -2.91 -13.77
CA ASN A 129 -13.28 -1.47 -13.75
C ASN A 129 -11.88 -1.06 -14.23
N PRO A 130 -11.76 -0.42 -15.41
CA PRO A 130 -10.46 -0.03 -15.94
C PRO A 130 -9.75 1.02 -15.07
N ASN A 131 -10.48 1.67 -14.16
CA ASN A 131 -9.95 2.68 -13.24
C ASN A 131 -9.54 2.10 -11.87
N TYR A 132 -9.75 0.81 -11.63
CA TYR A 132 -9.27 0.18 -10.40
C TYR A 132 -7.80 -0.22 -10.54
N HIS A 133 -6.94 0.47 -9.80
CA HIS A 133 -5.52 0.17 -9.72
C HIS A 133 -5.14 -0.09 -8.28
N ASN A 134 -5.01 -1.37 -7.94
CA ASN A 134 -4.63 -1.78 -6.60
C ASN A 134 -3.29 -1.13 -6.20
N VAL A 135 -3.35 -0.31 -5.16
CA VAL A 135 -2.22 0.42 -4.57
C VAL A 135 -1.92 -0.04 -3.15
N GLU A 136 -2.71 -0.98 -2.61
CA GLU A 136 -2.53 -1.49 -1.25
C GLU A 136 -1.38 -2.49 -1.21
N PHE A 137 -0.49 -2.33 -0.25
CA PHE A 137 0.69 -3.16 -0.12
C PHE A 137 0.91 -3.58 1.33
N LEU A 138 1.56 -4.73 1.49
CA LEU A 138 2.02 -5.22 2.78
C LEU A 138 3.54 -5.35 2.81
N VAL A 139 4.09 -5.26 4.01
CA VAL A 139 5.48 -5.60 4.29
C VAL A 139 5.52 -6.61 5.43
N THR A 140 6.17 -7.75 5.20
CA THR A 140 6.33 -8.77 6.23
C THR A 140 7.31 -8.31 7.31
N THR A 141 7.02 -8.62 8.57
CA THR A 141 7.85 -8.30 9.74
C THR A 141 8.30 -9.55 10.50
N GLY A 142 7.83 -10.73 10.11
CA GLY A 142 8.34 -12.01 10.59
C GLY A 142 8.06 -13.16 9.62
N PRO A 143 8.48 -14.39 9.98
CA PRO A 143 8.20 -15.61 9.23
C PRO A 143 6.76 -16.05 9.50
N GLY A 144 5.79 -15.39 8.88
CA GLY A 144 4.38 -15.73 8.99
C GLY A 144 3.81 -16.06 7.62
N ALA A 145 3.10 -17.19 7.52
CA ALA A 145 2.17 -17.39 6.41
C ALA A 145 1.19 -16.22 6.44
N LEU A 146 1.05 -15.50 5.33
CA LEU A 146 -0.01 -14.49 5.22
C LEU A 146 -1.37 -15.15 5.50
N PRO A 147 -2.33 -14.42 6.10
CA PRO A 147 -3.71 -14.89 6.12
C PRO A 147 -4.09 -15.22 4.69
N ARG A 148 -4.69 -16.40 4.48
CA ARG A 148 -5.24 -16.77 3.19
C ARG A 148 -6.15 -15.62 2.74
N ALA A 149 -5.82 -15.04 1.58
CA ALA A 149 -6.72 -14.12 0.88
C ALA A 149 -8.04 -14.85 0.60
#